data_AF-S9W034-F1
#
_entry.id   AF-S9W034-F1
#
_cell.length_a   1.000
_cell.length_b   1.000
_cell.length_c   1.000
_cell.angle_alpha   90.00
_cell.angle_beta   90.00
_cell.angle_gamma   90.00
#
_symmetry.space_group_name_H-M   'P 1'
#
loop_
_entity.id
_entity.type
_entity.pdbx_description
1 polymer ?
#
loop_
_entity_poly.entity_id
_entity_poly.type
_entity_poly.pdbx_seq_one_letter_code
_entity_poly.pdbx_strand_id
1 'polypeptide(L)'
;MEWEEVTDFEQIQYQKGYDEGTAVGHQQGHEEAFLFGLEHAYQKFLLIGEIYGRVCVWLQDEYVEQPKIKKAKKHLEQLKALLDALPFHNEVESTEVGFDTYWNRITAKTKVVSSLLGTRILPLDAEQDNDGFQ
;
A
#
# COMPACT_ATOMS: atom_id res chain seq x y z
N MET A 1 -17.01 -49.79 29.84
CA MET A 1 -16.68 -48.47 29.32
C MET A 1 -17.77 -47.56 29.82
N GLU A 2 -17.45 -46.76 30.83
CA GLU A 2 -18.41 -45.84 31.42
C GLU A 2 -18.51 -44.60 30.53
N TRP A 3 -19.72 -44.09 30.32
CA TRP A 3 -19.98 -42.99 29.38
C TRP A 3 -19.20 -41.72 29.71
N GLU A 4 -18.89 -41.49 31.00
CA GLU A 4 -18.08 -40.37 31.47
C GLU A 4 -16.66 -40.39 30.89
N GLU A 5 -16.03 -41.57 30.78
CA GLU A 5 -14.67 -41.71 30.24
C GLU A 5 -14.59 -41.30 28.75
N VAL A 6 -15.67 -41.58 27.99
CA VAL A 6 -15.76 -41.21 26.57
C VAL A 6 -15.96 -39.70 26.41
N THR A 7 -16.82 -39.10 27.25
CA THR A 7 -17.10 -37.65 27.20
C THR A 7 -15.89 -36.83 27.65
N ASP A 8 -15.17 -37.27 28.68
CA ASP A 8 -13.95 -36.62 29.15
C ASP A 8 -12.85 -36.67 28.08
N PHE A 9 -12.69 -37.80 27.40
CA PHE A 9 -11.73 -37.93 26.30
C PHE A 9 -12.08 -36.99 25.14
N GLU A 10 -13.35 -36.92 24.74
CA GLU A 10 -13.81 -36.02 23.68
C GLU A 10 -13.52 -34.55 24.02
N GLN A 11 -13.85 -34.11 25.24
CA GLN A 11 -13.60 -32.75 25.70
C GLN A 11 -12.10 -32.39 25.67
N ILE A 12 -11.23 -33.33 26.06
CA ILE A 12 -9.77 -33.15 26.00
C ILE A 12 -9.29 -33.00 24.56
N GLN A 13 -9.80 -33.83 23.63
CA GLN A 13 -9.41 -33.72 22.22
C GLN A 13 -9.90 -32.42 21.57
N TYR A 14 -11.11 -31.93 21.91
CA TYR A 14 -11.58 -30.64 21.43
C TYR A 14 -10.72 -29.48 21.95
N GLN A 15 -10.42 -29.47 23.24
CA GLN A 15 -9.59 -28.40 23.82
C GLN A 15 -8.20 -28.42 23.20
N LYS A 16 -7.61 -29.60 23.02
CA LYS A 16 -6.32 -29.76 22.37
C LYS A 16 -6.33 -29.25 20.93
N GLY A 17 -7.34 -29.61 20.13
CA GLY A 17 -7.49 -29.12 18.76
C GLY A 17 -7.70 -27.61 18.70
N TYR A 18 -8.43 -27.03 19.65
CA TYR A 18 -8.60 -25.58 19.76
C TYR A 18 -7.30 -24.85 20.11
N ASP A 19 -6.56 -25.35 21.10
CA ASP A 19 -5.29 -24.76 21.54
C ASP A 19 -4.23 -24.87 20.42
N GLU A 20 -4.15 -26.01 19.73
CA GLU A 20 -3.28 -26.21 18.58
C GLU A 20 -3.68 -25.30 17.41
N GLY A 21 -4.98 -25.23 17.09
CA GLY A 21 -5.50 -24.40 16.01
C GLY A 21 -5.30 -22.90 16.26
N THR A 22 -5.51 -22.43 17.48
CA THR A 22 -5.29 -21.03 17.86
C THR A 22 -3.81 -20.67 17.84
N ALA A 23 -2.93 -21.52 18.36
CA ALA A 23 -1.49 -21.28 18.34
C ALA A 23 -0.95 -21.19 16.90
N VAL A 24 -1.32 -22.14 16.04
CA VAL A 24 -0.91 -22.14 14.62
C VAL A 24 -1.54 -20.97 13.88
N GLY A 25 -2.83 -20.70 14.10
CA GLY A 25 -3.55 -19.60 13.47
C GLY A 25 -2.97 -18.23 13.81
N HIS A 26 -2.53 -18.02 15.06
CA HIS A 26 -1.85 -16.79 15.44
C HIS A 26 -0.52 -16.62 14.70
N GLN A 27 0.31 -17.67 14.66
CA GLN A 27 1.59 -17.60 13.96
C GLN A 27 1.40 -17.34 12.46
N GLN A 28 0.54 -18.14 11.81
CA GLN A 28 0.29 -18.02 10.37
C GLN A 28 -0.34 -16.68 10.02
N GLY A 29 -1.30 -16.20 10.82
CA GLY A 29 -1.92 -14.89 10.60
C GLY A 29 -0.92 -13.74 10.70
N HIS A 30 0.07 -13.82 11.60
CA HIS A 30 1.13 -12.81 11.68
C HIS A 30 2.05 -12.83 10.46
N GLU A 31 2.47 -14.02 10.02
CA GLU A 31 3.34 -14.19 8.85
C GLU A 31 2.64 -13.71 7.57
N GLU A 32 1.39 -14.11 7.38
CA GLU A 32 0.57 -13.73 6.22
C GLU A 32 0.31 -12.22 6.20
N ALA A 33 -0.10 -11.63 7.32
CA ALA A 33 -0.32 -10.18 7.41
C ALA A 33 0.95 -9.38 7.13
N PHE A 34 2.10 -9.86 7.61
CA PHE A 34 3.40 -9.23 7.34
C PHE A 34 3.75 -9.30 5.85
N LEU A 35 3.65 -10.48 5.23
CA LEU A 35 3.93 -10.68 3.81
C LEU A 35 3.01 -9.83 2.94
N PHE A 36 1.70 -9.87 3.20
CA PHE A 36 0.71 -9.08 2.49
C PHE A 36 1.03 -7.58 2.57
N GLY A 37 1.30 -7.08 3.78
CA GLY A 37 1.66 -5.68 3.98
C GLY A 37 2.93 -5.27 3.24
N LEU A 38 3.94 -6.13 3.23
CA LEU A 38 5.20 -5.90 2.53
C LEU A 38 5.01 -5.84 1.00
N GLU A 39 4.27 -6.79 0.43
CA GLU A 39 3.98 -6.84 -1.01
C GLU A 39 3.23 -5.59 -1.48
N HIS A 40 2.17 -5.20 -0.75
CA HIS A 40 1.38 -4.02 -1.06
C HIS A 40 2.18 -2.73 -0.92
N ALA A 41 2.99 -2.62 0.14
CA ALA A 41 3.87 -1.47 0.31
C ALA A 41 4.87 -1.39 -0.85
N TYR A 42 5.54 -2.50 -1.19
CA TYR A 42 6.52 -2.54 -2.26
C TYR A 42 5.95 -2.05 -3.60
N GLN A 43 4.77 -2.54 -3.99
CA GLN A 43 4.10 -2.10 -5.22
C GLN A 43 3.81 -0.59 -5.22
N LYS A 44 3.28 -0.06 -4.11
CA LYS A 44 2.99 1.39 -3.98
C LYS A 44 4.27 2.23 -4.04
N PHE A 45 5.33 1.81 -3.33
CA PHE A 45 6.62 2.53 -3.32
C PHE A 45 7.34 2.48 -4.66
N LEU A 46 7.23 1.37 -5.40
CA LEU A 46 7.79 1.27 -6.75
C LEU A 46 7.13 2.28 -7.70
N LEU A 47 5.80 2.42 -7.63
CA LEU A 47 5.09 3.44 -8.41
C LEU A 47 5.44 4.86 -7.98
N ILE A 48 5.56 5.12 -6.67
CA ILE A 48 6.04 6.41 -6.14
C ILE A 48 7.41 6.76 -6.71
N GLY A 49 8.34 5.80 -6.75
CA GLY A 49 9.68 6.00 -7.31
C GLY A 49 9.66 6.36 -8.80
N GLU A 50 8.80 5.71 -9.58
CA GLU A 50 8.61 6.04 -11.00
C GLU A 50 8.07 7.46 -11.18
N ILE A 51 7.03 7.82 -10.43
CA ILE A 51 6.43 9.17 -10.45
C ILE A 51 7.50 10.21 -10.07
N TYR A 52 8.29 9.93 -9.03
CA TYR A 52 9.35 10.81 -8.56
C TYR A 52 10.39 11.07 -9.65
N GLY A 53 10.88 10.01 -10.31
CA GLY A 53 11.84 10.13 -11.40
C GLY A 53 11.31 10.99 -12.55
N ARG A 54 10.05 10.76 -12.96
CA ARG A 54 9.40 11.54 -14.03
C ARG A 54 9.27 13.02 -13.66
N VAL A 55 8.82 13.33 -12.45
CA VAL A 55 8.67 14.70 -11.96
C VAL A 55 10.02 15.42 -11.91
N CYS A 56 11.08 14.74 -11.45
CA CYS A 56 12.43 15.29 -11.44
C CYS A 56 12.92 15.66 -12.84
N VAL A 57 12.69 14.78 -13.85
CA VAL A 57 13.06 15.05 -15.25
C VAL A 57 12.25 16.21 -15.81
N TRP A 58 10.93 16.24 -15.60
CA TRP A 58 10.07 17.30 -16.13
C TRP A 58 10.30 18.69 -15.52
N LEU A 59 10.83 18.74 -14.30
CA LEU A 59 11.22 19.99 -13.64
C LEU A 59 12.63 20.48 -14.02
N GLN A 60 13.38 19.74 -14.84
CA GLN A 60 14.65 20.24 -15.38
C GLN A 60 14.42 21.38 -16.38
N ASP A 61 15.29 22.38 -16.36
CA ASP A 61 15.15 23.63 -17.12
C ASP A 61 14.95 23.41 -18.63
N GLU A 62 15.55 22.37 -19.20
CA GLU A 62 15.41 22.00 -20.61
C GLU A 62 13.97 21.63 -21.01
N TYR A 63 13.22 21.00 -20.10
CA TYR A 63 11.84 20.55 -20.35
C TYR A 63 10.79 21.56 -19.89
N VAL A 64 11.14 22.41 -18.93
CA VAL A 64 10.24 23.45 -18.40
C VAL A 64 9.81 24.41 -19.50
N GLU A 65 10.62 24.61 -20.55
CA GLU A 65 10.26 25.49 -21.66
C GLU A 65 9.14 24.94 -22.56
N GLN A 66 8.80 23.65 -22.45
CA GLN A 66 7.70 23.07 -23.21
C GLN A 66 6.34 23.61 -22.76
N PRO A 67 5.43 23.98 -23.68
CA PRO A 67 4.18 24.65 -23.34
C PRO A 67 3.24 23.84 -22.44
N LYS A 68 3.27 22.50 -22.52
CA LYS A 68 2.51 21.61 -21.63
C LYS A 68 3.09 21.59 -20.22
N ILE A 69 4.42 21.53 -20.11
CA ILE A 69 5.14 21.50 -18.84
C ILE A 69 5.02 22.86 -18.13
N LYS A 70 5.12 23.99 -18.85
CA LYS A 70 4.86 25.34 -18.29
C LYS A 70 3.51 25.43 -17.59
N LYS A 71 2.45 24.89 -18.21
CA LYS A 71 1.10 24.88 -17.63
C LYS A 71 1.00 23.96 -16.41
N ALA A 72 1.72 22.85 -16.42
CA ALA A 72 1.73 21.88 -15.32
C ALA A 72 2.74 22.20 -14.21
N LYS A 73 3.63 23.17 -14.38
CA LYS A 73 4.77 23.46 -13.48
C LYS A 73 4.37 23.53 -12.01
N LYS A 74 3.35 24.33 -11.68
CA LYS A 74 2.87 24.47 -10.29
C LYS A 74 2.38 23.13 -9.71
N HIS A 75 1.71 22.31 -10.52
CA HIS A 75 1.26 20.99 -10.09
C HIS A 75 2.41 19.99 -9.95
N LEU A 76 3.44 20.09 -10.79
CA LEU A 76 4.67 19.30 -10.68
C LEU A 76 5.46 19.66 -9.41
N GLU A 77 5.59 20.95 -9.09
CA GLU A 77 6.23 21.42 -7.84
C GLU A 77 5.45 20.94 -6.61
N GLN A 78 4.12 21.03 -6.63
CA GLN A 78 3.27 20.50 -5.56
C GLN A 78 3.39 18.98 -5.41
N LEU A 79 3.42 18.25 -6.53
CA LEU A 79 3.58 16.80 -6.54
C LEU A 79 4.97 16.42 -6.00
N LYS A 80 6.02 17.14 -6.39
CA LYS A 80 7.37 16.96 -5.85
C LYS A 80 7.41 17.17 -4.34
N ALA A 81 6.82 18.25 -3.84
CA ALA A 81 6.77 18.53 -2.40
C ALA A 81 6.03 17.43 -1.62
N LEU A 82 4.95 16.86 -2.18
CA LEU A 82 4.24 15.73 -1.57
C LEU A 82 5.10 14.46 -1.52
N LEU A 83 5.90 14.21 -2.57
CA LEU A 83 6.78 13.05 -2.64
C LEU A 83 8.00 13.20 -1.72
N ASP A 84 8.57 14.41 -1.61
CA ASP A 84 9.70 14.71 -0.71
C ASP A 84 9.27 14.65 0.77
N ALA A 85 8.00 14.93 1.08
CA ALA A 85 7.44 14.86 2.43
C ALA A 85 6.93 13.47 2.83
N LEU A 86 7.17 12.44 2.01
CA LEU A 86 6.66 11.09 2.25
C LEU A 86 7.44 10.41 3.39
N PRO A 87 6.76 9.86 4.42
CA PRO A 87 7.45 9.17 5.51
C PRO A 87 7.96 7.79 5.07
N PHE A 88 9.23 7.51 5.35
CA PHE A 88 9.88 6.21 5.10
C PHE A 88 10.01 5.36 6.37
N HIS A 89 9.30 5.73 7.44
CA HIS A 89 9.38 5.08 8.75
C HIS A 89 7.99 4.62 9.21
N ASN A 90 7.91 3.39 9.71
CA ASN A 90 6.68 2.74 10.18
C ASN A 90 6.40 3.04 11.67
N GLU A 91 6.71 4.25 12.15
CA GLU A 91 6.45 4.59 13.55
C GLU A 91 4.96 4.85 13.77
N VAL A 92 4.32 3.90 14.46
CA VAL A 92 2.87 3.82 14.74
C VAL A 92 2.33 5.07 15.44
N GLU A 93 3.19 5.81 16.14
CA GLU A 93 2.83 6.96 16.98
C GLU A 93 3.08 8.33 16.32
N SER A 94 3.95 8.39 15.29
CA SER A 94 4.49 9.65 14.78
C SER A 94 3.68 10.30 13.65
N THR A 95 2.58 9.70 13.18
CA THR A 95 1.78 10.30 12.10
C THR A 95 0.28 10.30 12.39
N GLU A 96 -0.28 11.47 12.67
CA GLU A 96 -1.75 11.70 12.66
C GLU A 96 -2.36 11.39 11.28
N VAL A 97 -1.52 11.28 10.25
CA VAL A 97 -1.89 11.10 8.85
C VAL A 97 -1.16 9.86 8.30
N GLY A 98 -1.85 8.72 8.25
CA GLY A 98 -1.29 7.47 7.74
C GLY A 98 -0.83 7.55 6.27
N PHE A 99 0.06 6.63 5.89
CA PHE A 99 0.63 6.51 4.54
C PHE A 99 -0.43 6.58 3.41
N ASP A 100 -1.59 5.95 3.61
CA ASP A 100 -2.67 5.95 2.61
C ASP A 100 -3.19 7.35 2.29
N THR A 101 -3.13 8.30 3.23
CA THR A 101 -3.51 9.69 2.95
C THR A 101 -2.52 10.35 2.01
N TYR A 102 -1.22 10.12 2.20
CA TYR A 102 -0.18 10.60 1.28
C TYR A 102 -0.35 9.95 -0.10
N TRP A 103 -0.53 8.63 -0.12
CA TRP A 103 -0.77 7.87 -1.35
C TRP A 103 -1.95 8.41 -2.15
N ASN A 104 -3.09 8.65 -1.49
CA ASN A 104 -4.29 9.17 -2.15
C ASN A 104 -4.06 10.58 -2.71
N ARG A 105 -3.35 11.44 -1.97
CA ARG A 105 -2.99 12.80 -2.42
C ARG A 105 -2.05 12.77 -3.63
N ILE A 106 -1.02 11.93 -3.58
CA ILE A 106 -0.06 11.72 -4.69
C ILE A 106 -0.81 11.20 -5.91
N THR A 107 -1.59 10.13 -5.76
CA THR A 107 -2.37 9.53 -6.87
C THR A 107 -3.31 10.55 -7.52
N ALA A 108 -4.05 11.31 -6.72
CA ALA A 108 -4.94 12.35 -7.24
C ALA A 108 -4.18 13.42 -8.02
N LYS A 109 -3.01 13.86 -7.55
CA LYS A 109 -2.19 14.86 -8.25
C LYS A 109 -1.52 14.29 -9.49
N THR A 110 -1.08 13.05 -9.45
CA THR A 110 -0.56 12.34 -10.63
C THR A 110 -1.63 12.22 -11.72
N LYS A 111 -2.90 11.98 -11.37
CA LYS A 111 -4.02 12.01 -12.33
C LYS A 111 -4.19 13.38 -12.99
N VAL A 112 -4.11 14.47 -12.21
CA VAL A 112 -4.16 15.85 -12.74
C VAL A 112 -2.99 16.13 -13.69
N VAL A 113 -1.76 15.80 -13.28
CA VAL A 113 -0.56 15.98 -14.11
C VAL A 113 -0.65 15.14 -15.38
N SER A 114 -1.11 13.89 -15.29
CA SER A 114 -1.32 13.00 -16.44
C SER A 114 -2.27 13.63 -17.46
N SER A 115 -3.38 14.22 -16.99
CA SER A 115 -4.35 14.93 -17.83
C SER A 115 -3.74 16.16 -18.51
N LEU A 116 -2.98 16.98 -17.78
CA LEU A 116 -2.36 18.19 -18.31
C LEU A 116 -1.26 17.92 -19.34
N LEU A 117 -0.47 16.87 -19.13
CA LEU A 117 0.62 16.49 -20.03
C LEU A 117 0.12 15.63 -21.20
N GLY A 118 -1.06 15.02 -21.06
CA GLY A 118 -1.59 14.04 -22.02
C GLY A 118 -0.76 12.75 -22.02
N THR A 119 -0.13 12.43 -20.90
CA THR A 119 0.71 11.25 -20.71
C THR A 119 0.10 10.36 -19.65
N ARG A 120 0.10 9.06 -19.88
CA ARG A 120 -0.35 8.10 -18.89
C ARG A 120 0.80 7.75 -17.94
N ILE A 121 0.64 8.08 -16.66
CA ILE A 121 1.64 7.84 -15.62
C ILE A 121 1.24 6.68 -14.71
N LEU A 122 -0.04 6.59 -14.36
CA LEU A 122 -0.54 5.50 -13.52
C LEU A 122 -0.83 4.26 -14.38
N PRO A 123 -0.65 3.05 -13.82
CA PRO A 123 -1.13 1.82 -14.45
C PRO A 123 -2.65 1.93 -14.71
N LEU A 124 -3.16 1.14 -15.67
CA LEU A 124 -4.61 0.98 -15.78
C LEU A 124 -5.01 0.39 -14.44
N ASP A 125 -6.12 0.85 -13.87
CA ASP A 125 -6.71 0.18 -12.73
C ASP A 125 -6.80 -1.30 -13.14
N ALA A 126 -5.90 -2.14 -12.60
CA ALA A 126 -6.11 -3.56 -12.63
C ALA A 126 -7.46 -3.68 -11.92
N GLU A 127 -8.43 -4.32 -12.57
CA GLU A 127 -9.66 -4.75 -11.90
C GLU A 127 -9.23 -5.18 -10.50
N GLN A 128 -9.81 -4.52 -9.48
CA GLN A 128 -9.54 -4.84 -8.09
C GLN A 128 -9.63 -6.36 -8.01
N ASP A 129 -8.48 -7.01 -7.96
CA ASP A 129 -8.39 -8.45 -8.05
C ASP A 129 -8.89 -8.87 -6.68
N ASN A 130 -10.19 -9.13 -6.69
CA ASN A 130 -11.10 -9.44 -5.60
C ASN A 130 -10.30 -9.84 -4.37
N ASP A 131 -10.16 -8.91 -3.40
CA ASP A 131 -9.45 -9.15 -2.14
C ASP A 131 -9.96 -10.49 -1.59
N GLY A 132 -9.13 -11.52 -1.74
CA GLY A 132 -9.51 -12.93 -1.81
C GLY A 132 -10.02 -13.56 -0.53
N PHE A 133 -10.90 -12.87 0.21
CA PHE A 133 -11.74 -13.44 1.23
C PHE A 133 -13.06 -13.91 0.58
N GLN A 134 -13.01 -15.05 -0.10
CA GLN A 134 -14.18 -15.90 -0.35
C GLN A 134 -14.17 -17.09 0.61
#